data_AF-A0ABD5U8V0-F1
#
_entry.id   AF-A0ABD5U8V0-F1
#
_cell.length_a   1.000
_cell.length_b   1.000
_cell.length_c   1.000
_cell.angle_alpha   90.00
_cell.angle_beta   90.00
_cell.angle_gamma   90.00
#
_symmetry.space_group_name_H-M   'P 1'
#
loop_
_entity.id
_entity.type
_entity.pdbx_description
1 polymer ?
#
loop_
_entity_poly.entity_id
_entity_poly.type
_entity_poly.pdbx_seq_one_letter_code
_entity_poly.pdbx_strand_id
1 'polypeptide(L)'
;MGLLPDAVSLSPVPAPSPLEAVLWVLAVAFYGVGDYVTTVAAASRPDAVERNPIVRRVFAAPLSPLVSFALLKAAAFGCFVAGYLFVGPSPVRPAIPGAVAVVGVLVTLQNIRVLQR
;
A
#
# COMPACT_ATOMS: atom_id res chain seq x y z
N MET A 1 36.80 6.75 33.03
CA MET A 1 36.53 5.39 32.52
C MET A 1 35.08 5.39 32.02
N GLY A 2 34.87 5.94 30.82
CA GLY A 2 33.53 6.13 30.24
C GLY A 2 33.20 4.96 29.34
N LEU A 3 32.13 4.24 29.66
CA LEU A 3 31.50 3.28 28.76
C LEU A 3 30.93 4.06 27.57
N LEU A 4 31.54 3.93 26.40
CA LEU A 4 30.88 4.29 25.15
C LEU A 4 29.63 3.40 25.04
N PRO A 5 28.45 3.95 24.70
CA PRO A 5 27.26 3.13 24.50
C PRO A 5 27.55 2.10 23.41
N ASP A 6 27.28 0.82 23.71
CA ASP A 6 27.42 -0.29 22.78
C ASP A 6 26.75 0.10 21.46
N ALA A 7 27.52 0.10 20.38
CA ALA A 7 27.00 0.39 19.06
C ALA A 7 25.85 -0.60 18.78
N VAL A 8 24.63 -0.06 18.65
CA VAL A 8 23.45 -0.84 18.28
C VAL A 8 23.75 -1.51 16.93
N SER A 9 24.12 -2.78 16.99
CA SER A 9 24.39 -3.58 15.80
C SER A 9 23.06 -3.86 15.13
N LEU A 10 22.70 -3.06 14.13
CA LEU A 10 21.53 -3.30 13.30
C LEU A 10 21.78 -4.58 12.51
N SER A 11 21.12 -5.67 12.90
CA SER A 11 21.11 -6.90 12.10
C SER A 11 20.58 -6.57 10.70
N PRO A 12 21.26 -7.00 9.62
CA PRO A 12 20.79 -6.73 8.26
C PRO A 12 19.37 -7.25 8.06
N VAL A 13 18.50 -6.40 7.49
CA VAL A 13 17.18 -6.84 7.05
C VAL A 13 17.37 -7.95 6.00
N PRO A 14 16.77 -9.13 6.18
CA PRO A 14 16.89 -10.21 5.21
C PRO A 14 16.34 -9.75 3.85
N ALA A 15 17.12 -9.96 2.79
CA ALA A 15 16.67 -9.67 1.44
C ALA A 15 15.41 -10.48 1.08
N PRO A 16 14.49 -9.92 0.28
CA PRO A 16 13.35 -10.68 -0.25
C PRO A 16 13.85 -11.79 -1.18
N SER A 17 13.18 -12.94 -1.12
CA SER A 17 13.31 -13.99 -2.13
C SER A 17 12.77 -13.50 -3.49
N PRO A 18 13.11 -14.18 -4.61
CA PRO A 18 12.59 -13.80 -5.93
C PRO A 18 11.05 -13.76 -5.99
N LEU A 19 10.37 -14.71 -5.34
CA LEU A 19 8.92 -14.71 -5.24
C LEU A 19 8.41 -13.47 -4.49
N GLU A 20 8.98 -13.16 -3.34
CA GLU A 20 8.59 -11.98 -2.55
C GLU A 20 8.83 -10.68 -3.32
N ALA A 21 9.93 -10.60 -4.08
CA ALA A 21 10.20 -9.45 -4.94
C ALA A 21 9.11 -9.29 -6.02
N VAL A 22 8.72 -10.37 -6.69
CA VAL A 22 7.63 -10.35 -7.68
C VAL A 22 6.31 -9.95 -7.02
N LEU A 23 5.98 -10.49 -5.84
CA LEU A 23 4.76 -10.13 -5.12
C LEU A 23 4.75 -8.67 -4.70
N TRP A 24 5.89 -8.12 -4.27
CA TRP A 24 6.02 -6.69 -3.98
C TRP A 24 5.86 -5.82 -5.23
N VAL A 25 6.43 -6.22 -6.36
CA VAL A 25 6.21 -5.53 -7.64
C VAL A 25 4.73 -5.52 -8.01
N LEU A 26 4.04 -6.66 -7.90
CA LEU A 26 2.60 -6.76 -8.14
C LEU A 26 1.79 -5.91 -7.15
N ALA A 27 2.16 -5.90 -5.87
CA ALA A 27 1.55 -5.06 -4.86
C ALA A 27 1.72 -3.56 -5.20
N VAL A 28 2.91 -3.12 -5.57
CA VAL A 28 3.13 -1.73 -6.00
C VAL A 28 2.34 -1.41 -7.26
N ALA A 29 2.35 -2.29 -8.26
CA ALA A 29 1.67 -2.07 -9.53
C ALA A 29 0.15 -1.97 -9.37
N PHE A 30 -0.48 -2.90 -8.64
CA PHE A 30 -1.94 -2.97 -8.55
C PHE A 30 -2.50 -2.27 -7.31
N TYR A 31 -1.96 -2.54 -6.12
CA TYR A 31 -2.42 -1.85 -4.91
C TYR A 31 -1.88 -0.43 -4.83
N GLY A 32 -0.63 -0.19 -5.21
CA GLY A 32 -0.07 1.16 -5.23
C GLY A 32 -0.64 2.00 -6.37
N VAL A 33 -0.15 1.75 -7.59
CA VAL A 33 -0.38 2.61 -8.77
C VAL A 33 -1.77 2.41 -9.36
N GLY A 34 -2.19 1.18 -9.64
CA GLY A 34 -3.45 0.86 -10.30
C GLY A 34 -4.66 1.38 -9.52
N ASP A 35 -4.80 0.98 -8.27
CA ASP A 35 -5.87 1.46 -7.39
C ASP A 35 -5.82 2.99 -7.21
N TYR A 36 -4.62 3.58 -7.04
CA TYR A 36 -4.49 5.03 -6.92
C TYR A 36 -5.03 5.78 -8.14
N VAL A 37 -4.52 5.45 -9.33
CA VAL A 37 -4.90 6.13 -10.57
C VAL A 37 -6.39 5.95 -10.83
N THR A 38 -6.91 4.74 -10.65
CA THR A 38 -8.31 4.43 -10.96
C THR A 38 -9.28 5.05 -9.94
N THR A 39 -8.93 5.08 -8.65
CA THR A 39 -9.74 5.75 -7.62
C THR A 39 -9.75 7.26 -7.82
N VAL A 40 -8.61 7.90 -8.07
CA VAL A 40 -8.54 9.35 -8.32
C VAL A 40 -9.27 9.74 -9.60
N ALA A 41 -9.15 8.92 -10.66
CA ALA A 41 -9.90 9.12 -11.90
C ALA A 41 -11.42 9.01 -11.67
N ALA A 42 -11.86 8.04 -10.87
CA ALA A 42 -13.27 7.89 -10.53
C ALA A 42 -13.76 9.07 -9.68
N ALA A 43 -13.00 9.46 -8.65
CA ALA A 43 -13.33 10.57 -7.75
C ALA A 43 -13.38 11.94 -8.43
N SER A 44 -12.68 12.09 -9.57
CA SER A 44 -12.71 13.31 -10.37
C SER A 44 -13.97 13.46 -11.24
N ARG A 45 -14.84 12.43 -11.31
CA ARG A 45 -16.10 12.51 -12.06
C ARG A 45 -17.17 13.25 -11.24
N PRO A 46 -17.93 14.19 -11.84
CA PRO A 46 -18.97 14.95 -11.12
C PRO A 46 -20.04 14.06 -10.46
N ASP A 47 -20.30 12.89 -11.06
CA ASP A 47 -21.39 11.99 -10.67
C ASP A 47 -20.91 10.83 -9.76
N ALA A 48 -19.59 10.77 -9.48
CA ALA A 48 -19.03 9.67 -8.71
C ALA A 48 -19.24 9.87 -7.21
N VAL A 49 -19.95 8.91 -6.60
CA VAL A 49 -20.13 8.86 -5.16
C VAL A 49 -19.22 7.78 -4.56
N GLU A 50 -18.21 8.21 -3.81
CA GLU A 50 -17.35 7.31 -3.04
C GLU A 50 -18.15 6.58 -1.95
N ARG A 51 -18.24 5.26 -2.07
CA ARG A 51 -19.01 4.40 -1.16
C ARG A 51 -18.24 4.12 0.13
N ASN A 52 -16.90 4.09 0.07
CA ASN A 52 -16.07 3.86 1.24
C ASN A 52 -16.10 5.10 2.16
N PRO A 53 -16.67 5.01 3.37
CA PRO A 53 -16.79 6.16 4.26
C PRO A 53 -15.43 6.70 4.71
N ILE A 54 -14.38 5.88 4.73
CA ILE A 54 -13.02 6.31 5.08
C ILE A 54 -12.47 7.17 3.94
N VAL A 55 -12.51 6.68 2.71
CA VAL A 55 -12.00 7.42 1.54
C VAL A 55 -12.79 8.73 1.34
N ARG A 56 -14.11 8.69 1.53
CA ARG A 56 -14.96 9.90 1.48
C ARG A 56 -14.54 10.95 2.51
N ARG A 57 -14.23 10.56 3.75
CA ARG A 57 -13.73 11.50 4.78
C ARG A 57 -12.35 12.04 4.40
N VAL A 58 -11.48 11.20 3.85
CA VAL A 58 -10.14 11.59 3.39
C VAL A 58 -10.23 12.60 2.25
N PHE A 59 -11.19 12.46 1.33
CA PHE A 59 -11.41 13.42 0.23
C PHE A 59 -12.09 14.71 0.67
N ALA A 60 -12.81 14.69 1.80
CA ALA A 60 -13.38 15.89 2.41
C ALA A 60 -12.37 16.71 3.24
N ALA A 61 -11.13 16.22 3.40
CA ALA A 61 -10.08 16.95 4.10
C ALA A 61 -9.62 18.19 3.30
N PRO A 62 -8.92 19.16 3.91
CA PRO A 62 -8.47 20.38 3.22
C PRO A 62 -7.49 20.14 2.06
N LEU A 63 -6.85 18.97 2.03
CA LEU A 63 -5.91 18.57 0.99
C LEU A 63 -6.67 18.03 -0.23
N SER A 64 -6.08 18.21 -1.42
CA SER A 64 -6.69 17.69 -2.65
C SER A 64 -6.88 16.16 -2.57
N PRO A 65 -7.93 15.59 -3.20
CA PRO A 65 -8.16 14.14 -3.20
C PRO A 65 -6.94 13.32 -3.61
N LEU A 66 -6.15 13.86 -4.56
CA LEU A 66 -4.90 13.29 -5.04
C LEU A 66 -3.88 13.13 -3.90
N VAL A 67 -3.63 14.21 -3.14
CA VAL A 67 -2.65 14.20 -2.03
C VAL A 67 -3.19 13.37 -0.86
N SER A 68 -4.44 13.57 -0.48
CA SER A 68 -5.06 12.86 0.66
C SER A 68 -5.05 11.34 0.44
N PHE A 69 -5.36 10.88 -0.78
CA PHE A 69 -5.32 9.45 -1.10
C PHE A 69 -3.90 8.89 -1.13
N ALA A 70 -2.94 9.66 -1.67
CA ALA A 70 -1.54 9.26 -1.71
C ALA A 70 -0.98 9.07 -0.29
N LEU A 71 -1.32 9.98 0.64
CA LEU A 71 -0.91 9.86 2.04
C LEU A 71 -1.53 8.65 2.72
N LEU A 72 -2.82 8.40 2.52
CA LEU A 72 -3.49 7.20 3.04
C LEU A 72 -2.81 5.93 2.53
N LYS A 73 -2.50 5.86 1.24
CA LYS A 73 -1.80 4.73 0.63
C LYS A 73 -0.39 4.58 1.17
N ALA A 74 0.38 5.66 1.28
CA ALA A 74 1.72 5.63 1.82
C ALA A 74 1.73 5.11 3.26
N ALA A 75 0.76 5.54 4.09
CA ALA A 75 0.58 5.03 5.44
C ALA A 75 0.24 3.53 5.44
N ALA A 76 -0.73 3.10 4.64
CA ALA A 76 -1.10 1.69 4.54
C ALA A 76 0.06 0.81 4.04
N PHE A 77 0.77 1.25 3.00
CA PHE A 77 1.92 0.55 2.45
C PHE A 77 3.07 0.49 3.46
N GLY A 78 3.30 1.58 4.19
CA GLY A 78 4.25 1.63 5.31
C GLY A 78 3.92 0.60 6.38
N CYS A 79 2.65 0.42 6.75
CA CYS A 79 2.22 -0.62 7.68
C CYS A 79 2.48 -2.04 7.13
N PHE A 80 2.23 -2.30 5.85
CA PHE A 80 2.51 -3.60 5.25
C PHE A 80 4.00 -3.91 5.20
N VAL A 81 4.83 -2.93 4.83
CA VAL A 81 6.29 -3.06 4.85
C VAL A 81 6.78 -3.28 6.28
N ALA A 82 6.30 -2.51 7.25
CA ALA A 82 6.65 -2.69 8.65
C ALA A 82 6.26 -4.10 9.16
N GLY A 83 5.07 -4.59 8.82
CA GLY A 83 4.64 -5.95 9.14
C GLY A 83 5.52 -7.01 8.50
N TYR A 84 5.88 -6.84 7.22
CA TYR A 84 6.78 -7.73 6.49
C TYR A 84 8.18 -7.79 7.14
N LEU A 85 8.71 -6.65 7.56
CA LEU A 85 9.99 -6.55 8.26
C LEU A 85 9.91 -7.16 9.67
N PHE A 86 8.82 -6.93 10.39
CA PHE A 86 8.60 -7.44 11.73
C PHE A 86 8.49 -8.97 11.78
N VAL A 87 7.86 -9.60 10.79
CA VAL A 87 7.73 -11.06 10.71
C VAL A 87 9.08 -11.77 10.58
N GLY A 88 10.10 -11.11 10.01
CA GLY A 88 11.43 -11.70 9.83
C GLY A 88 11.42 -12.93 8.89
N PRO A 89 12.51 -13.71 8.83
CA PRO A 89 12.57 -14.91 7.99
C PRO A 89 11.52 -15.95 8.42
N SER A 90 10.42 -16.06 7.67
CA SER A 90 9.32 -16.96 8.02
C SER A 90 8.61 -17.47 6.76
N PRO A 91 8.11 -18.71 6.74
CA PRO A 91 7.33 -19.24 5.62
C PRO A 91 6.07 -18.42 5.30
N VAL A 92 5.53 -17.68 6.28
CA VAL A 92 4.34 -16.84 6.08
C VAL A 92 4.66 -15.44 5.56
N ARG A 93 5.95 -15.03 5.53
CA ARG A 93 6.37 -13.70 5.10
C ARG A 93 5.89 -13.32 3.68
N PRO A 94 5.91 -14.22 2.68
CA PRO A 94 5.38 -13.92 1.33
C PRO A 94 3.87 -13.66 1.30
N ALA A 95 3.11 -14.12 2.30
CA ALA A 95 1.66 -13.91 2.33
C ALA A 95 1.29 -12.43 2.46
N ILE A 96 2.16 -11.60 3.03
CA ILE A 96 1.94 -10.16 3.18
C ILE A 96 1.89 -9.46 1.81
N PRO A 97 2.97 -9.43 1.00
CA PRO A 97 2.90 -8.82 -0.32
C PRO A 97 1.93 -9.56 -1.25
N GLY A 98 1.74 -10.88 -1.07
CA GLY A 98 0.74 -11.64 -1.81
C GLY A 98 -0.69 -11.17 -1.57
N ALA A 99 -1.09 -10.99 -0.30
CA ALA A 99 -2.41 -10.48 0.04
C ALA A 99 -2.61 -9.05 -0.47
N VAL A 100 -1.60 -8.18 -0.33
CA VAL A 100 -1.66 -6.80 -0.84
C VAL A 100 -1.81 -6.80 -2.37
N ALA A 101 -1.07 -7.64 -3.09
CA ALA A 101 -1.18 -7.76 -4.54
C ALA A 101 -2.59 -8.22 -4.97
N VAL A 102 -3.15 -9.27 -4.32
CA VAL A 102 -4.50 -9.77 -4.63
C VAL A 102 -5.55 -8.68 -4.40
N VAL A 103 -5.51 -8.01 -3.25
CA VAL A 103 -6.44 -6.89 -2.95
C VAL A 103 -6.28 -5.78 -3.98
N GLY A 104 -5.04 -5.42 -4.32
CA GLY A 104 -4.75 -4.41 -5.34
C GLY A 104 -5.35 -4.73 -6.70
N VAL A 105 -5.22 -5.99 -7.16
CA VAL A 105 -5.79 -6.44 -8.42
C VAL A 105 -7.31 -6.33 -8.39
N LEU A 106 -7.95 -6.84 -7.33
CA LEU A 106 -9.41 -6.83 -7.20
C LEU A 106 -9.97 -5.40 -7.18
N VAL A 107 -9.36 -4.49 -6.41
CA VAL A 107 -9.79 -3.09 -6.32
C VAL A 107 -9.55 -2.37 -7.65
N THR A 108 -8.38 -2.55 -8.29
CA THR A 108 -8.10 -1.93 -9.60
C THR A 108 -9.11 -2.37 -10.64
N LEU A 109 -9.41 -3.67 -10.73
CA LEU A 109 -10.40 -4.20 -11.67
C LEU A 109 -11.80 -3.66 -11.37
N GLN A 110 -12.18 -3.56 -10.09
CA GLN A 110 -13.45 -2.99 -9.70
C GLN A 110 -13.56 -1.51 -10.08
N ASN A 111 -12.51 -0.72 -9.85
CA ASN A 111 -12.48 0.69 -10.23
C ASN A 111 -12.53 0.88 -11.75
N ILE A 112 -11.81 0.05 -12.51
CA ILE A 112 -11.90 0.06 -13.98
C ILE A 112 -13.33 -0.23 -14.44
N ARG A 113 -14.02 -1.23 -13.85
CA ARG A 113 -15.42 -1.53 -14.17
C ARG A 113 -16.35 -0.37 -13.85
N VAL A 114 -16.09 0.37 -12.78
CA VAL A 114 -16.86 1.59 -12.44
C VAL A 114 -16.57 2.71 -13.45
N LEU A 115 -15.33 2.87 -13.90
CA LEU A 115 -14.95 3.85 -14.91
C LEU A 115 -15.50 3.53 -16.31
N GLN A 116 -15.71 2.27 -16.63
CA GLN A 116 -16.28 1.83 -17.90
C GLN A 116 -17.82 1.93 -17.94
N ARG A 117 -18.45 2.20 -16.79
CA ARG A 117 -19.87 2.54 -16.69
C ARG A 117 -20.02 4.06 -16.72
#